data_AF-A0A2N3LEI1-F1
#
_entry.id   AF-A0A2N3LEI1-F1
#
_cell.length_a   1.000
_cell.length_b   1.000
_cell.length_c   1.000
_cell.angle_alpha   90.00
_cell.angle_beta   90.00
_cell.angle_gamma   90.00
#
_symmetry.space_group_name_H-M   'P 1'
#
loop_
_entity.id
_entity.type
_entity.pdbx_description
1 polymer ?
#
loop_
_entity_poly.entity_id
_entity_poly.type
_entity_poly.pdbx_seq_one_letter_code
_entity_poly.pdbx_strand_id
1 'polypeptide(L)'
;MDTLPCKGCRGLCCGPVPITEKDLMKIRRRIKRMPVKHRSNLENQTRYFGTCIFYDLDNDKCGIHDARPEICKMFGYYEKLVCFRKPELATKPLPARLEDSIGILSVDFTWDYFK
;
A
#
# COMPACT_ATOMS: atom_id res chain seq x y z
N MET A 1 15.51 11.56 -10.89
CA MET A 1 14.99 11.22 -9.56
C MET A 1 15.22 9.74 -9.35
N ASP A 2 15.95 9.38 -8.30
CA ASP A 2 16.17 7.98 -7.97
C ASP A 2 14.86 7.34 -7.51
N THR A 3 14.49 6.21 -8.14
CA THR A 3 13.26 5.47 -7.86
C THR A 3 13.56 4.25 -7.01
N LEU A 4 12.68 3.92 -6.07
CA LEU A 4 12.80 2.73 -5.24
C LEU A 4 12.84 1.44 -6.10
N PRO A 5 13.74 0.49 -5.79
CA PRO A 5 13.84 -0.78 -6.51
C PRO A 5 12.77 -1.76 -6.01
N CYS A 6 11.50 -1.38 -6.16
CA CYS A 6 10.36 -2.22 -5.76
C CYS A 6 10.25 -3.49 -6.61
N LYS A 7 10.83 -3.51 -7.81
CA LYS A 7 10.90 -4.70 -8.65
C LYS A 7 11.77 -5.77 -7.99
N GLY A 8 11.25 -7.00 -7.94
CA GLY A 8 11.82 -8.13 -7.24
C GLY A 8 11.74 -8.02 -5.72
N CYS A 9 10.97 -7.06 -5.17
CA CYS A 9 10.75 -6.94 -3.73
C CYS A 9 9.63 -7.88 -3.26
N ARG A 10 8.74 -8.34 -4.15
CA ARG A 10 7.62 -9.24 -3.85
C ARG A 10 6.74 -8.76 -2.69
N GLY A 11 6.65 -7.44 -2.53
CA GLY A 11 5.78 -6.84 -1.52
C GLY A 11 6.21 -7.10 -0.08
N LEU A 12 7.50 -7.40 0.18
CA LEU A 12 8.03 -7.60 1.53
C LEU A 12 7.75 -6.44 2.49
N CYS A 13 7.59 -5.22 1.97
CA CYS A 13 7.24 -4.02 2.72
C CYS A 13 5.76 -3.60 2.59
N CYS A 14 4.94 -4.40 1.91
CA CYS A 14 3.55 -4.08 1.63
C CYS A 14 2.63 -4.69 2.69
N GLY A 15 2.31 -3.89 3.72
CA GLY A 15 1.36 -4.24 4.78
C GLY A 15 2.03 -4.67 6.09
N PRO A 16 1.34 -4.49 7.24
CA PRO A 16 0.07 -3.77 7.45
C PRO A 16 0.26 -2.24 7.37
N VAL A 17 -0.77 -1.50 6.93
CA VAL A 17 -0.64 -0.05 6.68
C VAL A 17 -1.74 0.76 7.37
N PRO A 18 -1.43 1.75 8.22
CA PRO A 18 -2.44 2.68 8.74
C PRO A 18 -2.98 3.56 7.61
N ILE A 19 -4.31 3.75 7.57
CA ILE A 19 -4.97 4.57 6.54
C ILE A 19 -5.86 5.63 7.17
N THR A 20 -5.98 6.76 6.48
CA THR A 20 -6.90 7.85 6.87
C THR A 20 -8.22 7.72 6.12
N GLU A 21 -9.23 8.50 6.53
CA GLU A 21 -10.53 8.57 5.83
C GLU A 21 -10.35 8.94 4.35
N LYS A 22 -9.44 9.87 4.05
CA LYS A 22 -9.15 10.30 2.67
C LYS A 22 -8.55 9.17 1.83
N ASP A 23 -7.69 8.36 2.43
CA ASP A 23 -7.10 7.19 1.76
C ASP A 23 -8.17 6.13 1.50
N LEU A 24 -9.01 5.84 2.48
CA LEU A 24 -10.12 4.90 2.33
C LEU A 24 -11.07 5.31 1.19
N MET A 25 -11.43 6.60 1.11
CA MET A 25 -12.25 7.12 0.01
C MET A 25 -11.60 6.92 -1.36
N LYS A 26 -10.29 7.17 -1.50
CA LYS A 26 -9.55 6.96 -2.76
C LYS A 26 -9.52 5.48 -3.14
N ILE A 27 -9.21 4.61 -2.18
CA ILE A 27 -9.17 3.16 -2.34
C ILE A 27 -10.54 2.64 -2.81
N ARG A 28 -11.63 3.04 -2.14
CA ARG A 28 -13.00 2.67 -2.53
C ARG A 28 -13.32 3.05 -3.98
N ARG A 29 -13.01 4.28 -4.38
CA ARG A 29 -13.22 4.74 -5.77
C ARG A 29 -12.38 3.92 -6.75
N ARG A 30 -11.13 3.59 -6.38
CA ARG A 30 -10.24 2.80 -7.23
C ARG A 30 -10.70 1.37 -7.41
N ILE A 31 -11.22 0.73 -6.36
CA ILE A 31 -11.80 -0.62 -6.41
C ILE A 31 -13.05 -0.63 -7.29
N LYS A 32 -13.94 0.37 -7.14
CA LYS A 32 -15.13 0.49 -7.99
C LYS A 32 -14.82 0.58 -9.49
N ARG A 33 -13.67 1.18 -9.84
CA ARG A 33 -13.18 1.30 -11.23
C ARG A 33 -12.25 0.15 -11.65
N MET A 34 -11.94 -0.76 -10.74
CA MET A 34 -11.04 -1.88 -11.01
C MET A 34 -11.76 -2.91 -11.88
N PRO A 35 -11.16 -3.42 -12.96
CA PRO A 35 -11.74 -4.50 -13.74
C PRO A 35 -12.05 -5.70 -12.85
N VAL A 36 -13.24 -6.29 -13.00
CA VAL A 36 -13.72 -7.39 -12.13
C VAL A 36 -12.73 -8.55 -12.10
N LYS A 37 -12.18 -8.92 -13.26
CA LYS A 37 -11.16 -9.97 -13.37
C LYS A 37 -9.90 -9.64 -12.55
N HIS A 38 -9.44 -8.39 -12.58
CA HIS A 38 -8.27 -7.99 -11.82
C HIS A 38 -8.55 -8.00 -10.31
N ARG A 39 -9.71 -7.48 -9.89
CA ARG A 39 -10.15 -7.53 -8.49
C ARG A 39 -10.20 -8.97 -7.98
N SER A 40 -10.86 -9.86 -8.73
CA SER A 40 -10.99 -11.27 -8.38
C SER A 40 -9.62 -11.97 -8.31
N ASN A 41 -8.70 -11.68 -9.23
CA ASN A 41 -7.35 -12.22 -9.16
C ASN A 41 -6.62 -11.78 -7.88
N LEU A 42 -6.69 -10.51 -7.52
CA LEU A 42 -6.05 -10.00 -6.28
C LEU A 42 -6.68 -10.60 -5.02
N GLU A 43 -7.99 -10.83 -5.01
CA GLU A 43 -8.71 -11.41 -3.88
C GLU A 43 -8.35 -12.88 -3.65
N ASN A 44 -8.10 -13.64 -4.70
CA ASN A 44 -7.83 -15.07 -4.63
C ASN A 44 -6.34 -15.44 -4.42
N GLN A 45 -5.44 -14.46 -4.32
CA GLN A 45 -4.03 -14.73 -4.05
C GLN A 45 -3.82 -15.17 -2.59
N THR A 46 -3.14 -16.31 -2.39
CA THR A 46 -2.73 -16.78 -1.06
C THR A 46 -1.65 -15.86 -0.50
N ARG A 47 -1.88 -15.28 0.68
CA ARG A 47 -0.91 -14.38 1.33
C ARG A 47 -0.81 -14.64 2.83
N TYR A 48 0.31 -14.20 3.42
CA TYR A 48 0.48 -14.20 4.87
C TYR A 48 -0.36 -13.09 5.52
N PHE A 49 -0.79 -13.34 6.76
CA PHE A 49 -1.51 -12.33 7.55
C PHE A 49 -0.68 -11.04 7.66
N GLY A 50 -1.36 -9.89 7.59
CA GLY A 50 -0.74 -8.57 7.62
C GLY A 50 -0.16 -8.10 6.29
N THR A 51 -0.06 -8.94 5.26
CA THR A 51 0.33 -8.48 3.92
C THR A 51 -0.79 -7.71 3.23
N CYS A 52 -0.42 -6.75 2.37
CA CYS A 52 -1.36 -5.85 1.73
C CYS A 52 -2.32 -6.61 0.81
N ILE A 53 -3.63 -6.41 0.99
CA ILE A 53 -4.67 -7.02 0.15
C ILE A 53 -4.65 -6.56 -1.32
N PHE A 54 -3.93 -5.49 -1.65
CA PHE A 54 -3.83 -4.98 -3.02
C PHE A 54 -2.46 -5.17 -3.67
N TYR A 55 -1.51 -5.83 -3.00
CA TYR A 55 -0.25 -6.16 -3.66
C TYR A 55 -0.44 -7.38 -4.56
N ASP A 56 -0.18 -7.22 -5.85
CA ASP A 56 -0.27 -8.27 -6.86
C ASP A 56 1.00 -9.11 -6.82
N LEU A 57 0.93 -10.27 -6.16
CA LEU A 57 2.07 -11.18 -5.99
C LEU A 57 2.55 -11.78 -7.31
N ASP A 58 1.62 -12.05 -8.22
CA ASP A 58 1.91 -12.69 -9.51
C ASP A 58 2.67 -11.73 -10.44
N ASN A 59 2.34 -10.45 -10.37
CA ASN A 59 2.92 -9.41 -11.23
C ASN A 59 3.91 -8.48 -10.52
N ASP A 60 4.23 -8.75 -9.24
CA ASP A 60 5.19 -8.01 -8.42
C ASP A 60 4.92 -6.48 -8.40
N LYS A 61 3.63 -6.09 -8.29
CA LYS A 61 3.21 -4.68 -8.39
C LYS A 61 2.06 -4.34 -7.45
N CYS A 62 1.83 -3.04 -7.21
CA CYS A 62 0.65 -2.59 -6.46
C CYS A 62 -0.58 -2.50 -7.38
N GLY A 63 -1.65 -3.22 -7.08
CA GLY A 63 -2.92 -3.20 -7.83
C GLY A 63 -3.70 -1.87 -7.72
N ILE A 64 -3.37 -1.05 -6.72
CA ILE A 64 -3.95 0.29 -6.50
C ILE A 64 -2.88 1.39 -6.51
N HIS A 65 -1.84 1.26 -7.32
CA HIS A 65 -0.67 2.15 -7.29
C HIS A 65 -1.01 3.66 -7.27
N ASP A 66 -2.04 4.06 -8.01
CA ASP A 66 -2.57 5.42 -8.12
C ASP A 66 -3.40 5.89 -6.91
N ALA A 67 -3.98 4.94 -6.17
CA ALA A 67 -4.78 5.19 -4.97
C ALA A 67 -4.08 4.71 -3.68
N ARG A 68 -2.75 4.56 -3.71
CA ARG A 68 -1.96 4.18 -2.53
C ARG A 68 -2.21 5.15 -1.37
N PRO A 69 -2.29 4.64 -0.13
CA PRO A 69 -2.24 5.47 1.07
C PRO A 69 -1.07 6.44 1.05
N GLU A 70 -1.22 7.59 1.70
CA GLU A 70 -0.16 8.61 1.66
C GLU A 70 1.15 8.09 2.28
N ILE A 71 1.05 7.33 3.38
CA ILE A 71 2.20 6.68 4.01
C ILE A 71 2.94 5.72 3.05
N CYS A 72 2.23 5.03 2.17
CA CYS A 72 2.84 4.15 1.15
C CYS A 72 3.57 4.93 0.06
N LYS A 73 3.20 6.19 -0.21
CA LYS A 73 3.92 7.06 -1.15
C LYS A 73 5.15 7.69 -0.52
N MET A 74 5.08 7.96 0.79
CA MET A 74 6.19 8.46 1.59
C MET A 74 7.26 7.38 1.84
N PHE A 75 6.87 6.11 1.89
CA PHE A 75 7.79 5.00 2.11
C PHE A 75 9.01 5.05 1.17
N GLY A 76 10.19 4.83 1.74
CA GLY A 76 11.49 4.86 1.08
C GLY A 76 12.13 6.24 0.95
N TYR A 77 11.37 7.33 1.15
CA TYR A 77 11.88 8.70 0.99
C TYR A 77 11.94 9.50 2.29
N TYR A 78 11.26 9.05 3.34
CA TYR A 78 11.17 9.75 4.62
C TYR A 78 11.95 9.00 5.70
N GLU A 79 12.65 9.73 6.56
CA GLU A 79 13.62 9.21 7.54
C GLU A 79 13.08 8.12 8.47
N LYS A 80 11.78 8.13 8.76
CA LYS A 80 11.11 7.14 9.61
C LYS A 80 10.38 6.03 8.83
N LEU A 81 10.42 6.08 7.51
CA LEU A 81 9.77 5.14 6.60
C LEU A 81 10.82 4.56 5.63
N VAL A 82 11.88 3.99 6.18
CA VAL A 82 13.07 3.59 5.42
C VAL A 82 12.80 2.33 4.59
N CYS A 83 13.22 2.34 3.32
CA CYS A 83 13.31 1.12 2.52
C CYS A 83 14.64 0.42 2.81
N PHE A 84 14.60 -0.83 3.30
CA PHE A 84 15.81 -1.58 3.63
C PHE A 84 16.75 -1.85 2.44
N ARG A 85 16.25 -1.81 1.20
CA ARG A 85 17.06 -1.97 -0.01
C ARG A 85 17.77 -0.69 -0.45
N LYS A 86 17.26 0.46 -0.02
CA LYS A 86 17.73 1.80 -0.39
C LYS A 86 17.60 2.76 0.79
N PRO A 87 18.26 2.48 1.92
CA PRO A 87 18.15 3.33 3.10
C PRO A 87 18.65 4.75 2.86
N GLU A 88 19.59 4.95 1.93
CA GLU A 88 20.17 6.24 1.57
C GLU A 88 19.17 7.24 0.96
N LEU A 89 18.02 6.77 0.46
CA LEU A 89 16.99 7.63 -0.14
C LEU A 89 16.05 8.25 0.91
N ALA A 90 16.07 7.76 2.15
CA ALA A 90 15.17 8.18 3.22
C ALA A 90 15.66 9.46 3.92
N THR A 91 15.67 10.57 3.18
CA THR A 91 16.27 11.85 3.63
C THR A 91 15.25 12.92 4.02
N LYS A 92 13.96 12.70 3.77
CA LYS A 92 12.93 13.69 4.07
C LYS A 92 12.46 13.58 5.52
N PRO A 93 12.34 14.71 6.25
CA PRO A 93 11.73 14.69 7.57
C PRO A 93 10.23 14.35 7.45
N LEU A 94 9.69 13.64 8.44
CA LEU A 94 8.24 13.45 8.52
C LEU A 94 7.53 14.81 8.66
N PRO A 95 6.34 14.97 8.06
CA PRO A 95 5.49 16.14 8.31
C PRO A 95 5.22 16.29 9.81
N ALA A 96 5.17 17.53 10.31
CA ALA A 96 4.90 17.83 11.71
C ALA A 96 3.54 17.30 12.19
N ARG A 97 2.59 17.13 11.26
CA ARG A 97 1.28 16.56 11.52
C ARG A 97 0.91 15.59 10.41
N LEU A 98 0.59 14.36 10.80
CA LEU A 98 -0.10 13.40 9.96
C LEU A 98 -1.57 13.38 10.35
N GLU A 99 -2.44 13.09 9.39
CA GLU A 99 -3.85 12.83 9.67
C GLU A 99 -3.99 11.56 10.51
N ASP A 100 -4.99 11.54 11.39
CA ASP A 100 -5.26 10.40 12.25
C ASP A 100 -5.68 9.18 11.41
N SER A 101 -5.14 8.04 11.80
CA SER A 101 -5.52 6.75 11.20
C SER A 101 -6.89 6.33 11.69
N ILE A 102 -7.71 5.81 10.79
CA ILE A 102 -9.02 5.22 11.10
C ILE A 102 -8.96 3.70 11.22
N GLY A 103 -7.78 3.12 11.03
CA GLY A 103 -7.53 1.68 11.14
C GLY A 103 -6.43 1.22 10.19
N ILE A 104 -6.26 -0.09 10.11
CA ILE A 104 -5.17 -0.76 9.40
C ILE A 104 -5.73 -1.46 8.16
N LEU A 105 -5.22 -1.06 6.99
CA LEU A 105 -5.52 -1.73 5.74
C LEU A 105 -5.01 -3.17 5.76
N SER A 106 -5.84 -4.10 5.29
CA SER A 106 -5.60 -5.56 5.31
C SER A 106 -5.80 -6.24 6.67
N VAL A 107 -6.17 -5.48 7.71
CA VAL A 107 -6.59 -6.03 9.01
C VAL A 107 -8.02 -5.59 9.30
N ASP A 108 -8.27 -4.29 9.45
CA ASP A 108 -9.59 -3.72 9.68
C ASP A 108 -10.38 -3.54 8.37
N PHE A 109 -9.66 -3.26 7.28
CA PHE A 109 -10.22 -3.06 5.95
C PHE A 109 -9.77 -4.17 5.01
N THR A 110 -10.53 -5.27 4.99
CA THR A 110 -10.31 -6.46 4.16
C THR A 110 -11.15 -6.41 2.88
N TRP A 111 -11.04 -7.44 2.02
CA TRP A 111 -11.90 -7.55 0.84
C TRP A 111 -13.40 -7.55 1.18
N ASP A 112 -13.79 -8.14 2.31
CA ASP A 112 -15.19 -8.19 2.75
C ASP A 112 -15.73 -6.81 3.13
N TYR A 113 -14.88 -5.91 3.63
CA TYR A 113 -15.26 -4.51 3.85
C TYR A 113 -15.59 -3.77 2.54
N PHE A 114 -14.96 -4.16 1.42
CA PHE A 114 -15.11 -3.51 0.12
C PHE A 114 -16.13 -4.18 -0.81
N LYS A 115 -16.76 -5.28 -0.37
CA LYS A 115 -17.90 -5.90 -1.04
C LYS A 115 -19.15 -5.08 -0.75
#